data_AF-A0A059DK40-F1
#
_entry.id   AF-A0A059DK40-F1
#
_cell.length_a   1.000
_cell.length_b   1.000
_cell.length_c   1.000
_cell.angle_alpha   90.00
_cell.angle_beta   90.00
_cell.angle_gamma   90.00
#
_symmetry.space_group_name_H-M   'P 1'
#
loop_
_entity.id
_entity.type
_entity.pdbx_description
1 polymer ?
#
loop_
_entity_poly.entity_id
_entity_poly.type
_entity_poly.pdbx_seq_one_letter_code
_entity_poly.pdbx_strand_id
1 'polypeptide(L)'
;MLKSQSSSSLKEEDFMSSQAPSTMQKTIERYHQYAKEDTGKKASMEQYMLHLKHEAADMSRKIELLEASKRKFLGQGLESCSVDELQEISVQLERSLSTIRVKKDQLFKEQIEQLKAKEVFLIEENSRLCEKYGEKGMPWQSTSSVQPKEARIHSLSSGSTDVETELFIGLPEMRC
;
A
#
# COMPACT_ATOMS: atom_id res chain seq x y z
N MET A 1 15.02 -94.31 -44.06
CA MET A 1 15.77 -93.14 -43.56
C MET A 1 14.78 -92.08 -43.09
N LEU A 2 14.36 -92.14 -41.82
CA LEU A 2 13.48 -91.14 -41.21
C LEU A 2 13.88 -91.06 -39.73
N LYS A 3 14.76 -90.11 -39.38
CA LYS A 3 15.04 -89.65 -38.01
C LYS A 3 16.09 -88.53 -38.03
N SER A 4 15.72 -87.37 -38.60
CA SER A 4 16.56 -86.15 -38.48
C SER A 4 15.78 -84.85 -38.29
N GLN A 5 14.46 -84.88 -38.03
CA GLN A 5 13.66 -83.67 -37.81
C GLN A 5 13.53 -83.23 -36.35
N SER A 6 13.97 -84.03 -35.36
CA SER A 6 13.74 -83.70 -33.93
C SER A 6 14.76 -82.74 -33.31
N SER A 7 15.89 -82.44 -33.96
CA SER A 7 16.96 -81.64 -33.33
C SER A 7 16.90 -80.14 -33.67
N SER A 8 16.18 -79.74 -34.71
CA SER A 8 15.94 -78.33 -35.03
C SER A 8 14.84 -77.71 -34.17
N SER A 9 13.80 -78.47 -33.83
CA SER A 9 12.65 -77.97 -33.05
C SER A 9 12.99 -77.63 -31.58
N LEU A 10 13.98 -78.32 -30.99
CA LEU A 10 14.41 -78.07 -29.61
C LEU A 10 15.27 -76.81 -29.44
N LYS A 11 15.98 -76.38 -30.49
CA LYS A 11 16.81 -75.16 -30.44
C LYS A 11 16.01 -73.87 -30.62
N GLU A 12 14.82 -73.97 -31.21
CA GLU A 12 13.93 -72.84 -31.47
C GLU A 12 13.04 -72.52 -30.24
N GLU A 13 12.66 -73.53 -29.46
CA GLU A 13 11.99 -73.34 -28.16
C GLU A 13 12.90 -72.69 -27.10
N ASP A 14 14.16 -73.14 -27.00
CA ASP A 14 15.10 -72.58 -26.02
C ASP A 14 15.52 -71.13 -26.36
N PHE A 15 15.50 -70.75 -27.64
CA PHE A 15 15.80 -69.38 -28.07
C PHE A 15 14.63 -68.42 -27.79
N MET A 16 13.38 -68.89 -27.93
CA MET A 16 12.17 -68.08 -27.68
C MET A 16 11.85 -67.90 -26.18
N SER A 17 12.36 -68.77 -25.30
CA SER A 17 12.11 -68.69 -23.85
C SER A 17 12.98 -67.65 -23.12
N SER A 18 14.11 -67.22 -23.72
CA SER A 18 15.10 -66.38 -23.01
C SER A 18 14.84 -64.86 -23.08
N GLN A 19 13.94 -64.38 -23.96
CA GLN A 19 13.81 -62.94 -24.23
C GLN A 19 12.49 -62.29 -23.73
N ALA A 20 11.60 -63.07 -23.10
CA ALA A 20 10.33 -62.59 -22.57
C ALA A 20 10.34 -62.09 -21.10
N PRO A 21 11.08 -62.70 -20.14
CA PRO A 21 10.94 -62.29 -18.73
C PRO A 21 11.59 -60.93 -18.44
N SER A 22 12.60 -60.53 -19.21
CA SER A 22 13.31 -59.25 -19.01
C SER A 22 12.49 -58.03 -19.46
N THR A 23 11.73 -58.13 -20.56
CA THR A 23 11.00 -57.01 -21.16
C THR A 23 9.70 -56.68 -20.43
N MET A 24 8.99 -57.72 -19.96
CA MET A 24 7.77 -57.55 -19.16
C MET A 24 8.09 -56.97 -17.78
N GLN A 25 9.10 -57.51 -17.09
CA GLN A 25 9.52 -57.01 -15.77
C GLN A 25 9.95 -55.54 -15.83
N LYS A 26 10.77 -55.16 -16.81
CA LYS A 26 11.18 -53.75 -17.04
C LYS A 26 10.01 -52.83 -17.33
N THR A 27 8.97 -53.34 -17.99
CA THR A 27 7.76 -52.56 -18.28
C THR A 27 6.94 -52.35 -17.02
N ILE A 28 6.76 -53.39 -16.20
CA ILE A 28 6.10 -53.31 -14.90
C ILE A 28 6.86 -52.35 -13.96
N GLU A 29 8.19 -52.44 -13.90
CA GLU A 29 9.04 -51.54 -13.12
C GLU A 29 8.89 -50.08 -13.55
N ARG A 30 8.87 -49.77 -14.86
CA ARG A 30 8.59 -48.42 -15.35
C ARG A 30 7.23 -47.90 -14.87
N TYR A 31 6.18 -48.71 -14.95
CA TYR A 31 4.86 -48.30 -14.46
C TYR A 31 4.85 -48.05 -12.95
N HIS A 32 5.53 -48.88 -12.16
CA HIS A 32 5.70 -48.63 -10.73
C HIS A 32 6.48 -47.35 -10.43
N GLN A 33 7.53 -47.07 -11.20
CA GLN A 33 8.30 -45.84 -11.05
C GLN A 33 7.46 -44.60 -11.40
N TYR A 34 6.72 -44.62 -12.51
CA TYR A 34 5.80 -43.54 -12.87
C TYR A 34 4.70 -43.32 -11.82
N ALA A 35 4.13 -44.39 -11.25
CA ALA A 35 3.14 -44.28 -10.19
C ALA A 35 3.73 -43.67 -8.90
N LYS A 36 4.97 -44.03 -8.54
CA LYS A 36 5.69 -43.43 -7.41
C LYS A 36 6.05 -41.95 -7.66
N GLU A 37 6.44 -41.60 -8.88
CA GLU A 37 6.72 -40.21 -9.25
C GLU A 37 5.46 -39.34 -9.28
N ASP A 38 4.34 -39.85 -9.78
CA ASP A 38 3.05 -39.14 -9.79
C ASP A 38 2.52 -38.91 -8.37
N THR A 39 2.60 -39.92 -7.50
CA THR A 39 2.24 -39.78 -6.08
C THR A 39 3.17 -38.80 -5.35
N GLY A 40 4.47 -38.83 -5.64
CA GLY A 40 5.43 -37.85 -5.11
C GLY A 40 5.16 -36.42 -5.57
N LYS A 41 4.80 -36.22 -6.85
CA LYS A 41 4.40 -34.91 -7.40
C LYS A 41 3.11 -34.39 -6.77
N LYS A 42 2.11 -35.25 -6.58
CA LYS A 42 0.85 -34.90 -5.90
C LYS A 42 1.11 -34.50 -4.45
N ALA A 43 1.91 -35.27 -3.71
CA ALA A 43 2.27 -34.95 -2.33
C ALA A 43 3.04 -33.61 -2.22
N SER A 44 3.97 -33.34 -3.16
CA SER A 44 4.69 -32.06 -3.22
C SER A 44 3.75 -30.88 -3.54
N MET A 45 2.82 -31.06 -4.48
CA MET A 45 1.81 -30.05 -4.80
C MET A 45 0.86 -29.78 -3.63
N GLU A 46 0.42 -30.83 -2.92
CA GLU A 46 -0.39 -30.71 -1.71
C GLU A 46 0.36 -29.96 -0.60
N GLN A 47 1.64 -30.26 -0.38
CA GLN A 47 2.48 -29.53 0.57
C GLN A 47 2.63 -28.05 0.18
N TYR A 48 2.85 -27.75 -1.11
CA TYR A 48 2.89 -26.37 -1.61
C TYR A 48 1.57 -25.64 -1.39
N MET A 49 0.44 -26.28 -1.68
CA MET A 49 -0.88 -25.72 -1.41
C MET A 49 -1.12 -25.47 0.08
N LEU A 50 -0.69 -26.37 0.96
CA LEU A 50 -0.78 -26.19 2.41
C LEU A 50 0.08 -25.02 2.86
N HIS A 51 1.29 -24.89 2.34
CA HIS A 51 2.17 -23.75 2.61
C HIS A 51 1.50 -22.43 2.19
N LEU A 52 0.96 -22.35 0.97
CA LEU A 52 0.31 -21.15 0.48
C LEU A 52 -0.94 -20.77 1.30
N LYS A 53 -1.71 -21.77 1.76
CA LYS A 53 -2.85 -21.55 2.68
C LYS A 53 -2.38 -20.98 4.01
N HIS A 54 -1.29 -21.50 4.56
CA HIS A 54 -0.72 -21.00 5.81
C HIS A 54 -0.23 -19.56 5.65
N GLU A 55 0.50 -19.28 4.58
CA GLU A 55 0.98 -17.93 4.26
C GLU A 55 -0.17 -16.93 4.08
N ALA A 56 -1.23 -17.33 3.37
CA ALA A 56 -2.43 -16.50 3.22
C ALA A 56 -3.11 -16.22 4.57
N ALA A 57 -3.22 -17.22 5.44
CA ALA A 57 -3.78 -17.05 6.78
C ALA A 57 -2.91 -16.11 7.64
N ASP A 58 -1.59 -16.21 7.54
CA ASP A 58 -0.66 -15.32 8.24
C ASP A 58 -0.76 -13.88 7.77
N MET A 59 -0.87 -13.67 6.45
CA MET A 59 -1.11 -12.35 5.89
C MET A 59 -2.44 -11.76 6.35
N SER A 60 -3.53 -12.55 6.35
CA SER A 60 -4.83 -12.10 6.85
C SER A 60 -4.74 -11.62 8.29
N ARG A 61 -4.12 -12.43 9.16
CA ARG A 61 -3.93 -12.08 10.57
C ARG A 61 -3.12 -10.80 10.74
N LYS A 62 -2.08 -10.60 9.92
CA LYS A 62 -1.27 -9.38 9.95
C LYS A 62 -2.08 -8.15 9.55
N ILE A 63 -2.93 -8.27 8.53
CA ILE A 63 -3.83 -7.20 8.11
C ILE A 63 -4.79 -6.84 9.24
N GLU A 64 -5.44 -7.83 9.85
CA GLU A 64 -6.38 -7.63 10.96
C GLU A 64 -5.73 -6.90 12.14
N LEU A 65 -4.49 -7.27 12.50
CA LEU A 65 -3.73 -6.60 13.56
C LEU A 65 -3.42 -5.13 13.20
N LEU A 66 -3.00 -4.87 11.96
CA LEU A 66 -2.72 -3.51 11.48
C LEU A 66 -3.99 -2.65 11.45
N GLU A 67 -5.12 -3.21 11.01
CA GLU A 67 -6.40 -2.51 11.00
C GLU A 67 -6.93 -2.23 12.40
N ALA A 68 -6.76 -3.17 13.34
CA ALA A 68 -7.08 -2.96 14.74
C ALA A 68 -6.23 -1.83 15.34
N SER A 69 -4.92 -1.84 15.07
CA SER A 69 -4.02 -0.77 15.49
C SER A 69 -4.42 0.59 14.89
N LYS A 70 -4.71 0.64 13.59
CA LYS A 70 -5.21 1.86 12.91
C LYS A 70 -6.48 2.39 13.58
N ARG A 71 -7.45 1.53 13.88
CA ARG A 71 -8.69 1.93 14.57
C ARG A 71 -8.41 2.58 15.92
N LYS A 72 -7.48 2.02 16.71
CA LYS A 72 -7.03 2.63 17.97
C LYS A 72 -6.45 4.04 17.76
N PHE A 73 -5.58 4.24 16.77
CA PHE A 73 -5.06 5.59 16.43
C PHE A 73 -6.15 6.57 15.96
N LEU A 74 -7.26 6.07 15.44
CA LEU A 74 -8.44 6.86 15.07
C LEU A 74 -9.41 7.07 16.24
N GLY A 75 -9.04 6.65 17.46
CA GLY A 75 -9.86 6.81 18.65
C GLY A 75 -10.99 5.81 18.79
N GLN A 76 -10.99 4.72 18.01
CA GLN A 76 -12.05 3.71 18.01
C GLN A 76 -11.65 2.48 18.85
N GLY A 77 -12.62 1.89 19.57
CA GLY A 77 -12.41 0.64 20.31
C GLY A 77 -11.44 0.75 21.49
N LEU A 78 -11.28 1.96 22.05
CA LEU A 78 -10.34 2.24 23.14
C LEU A 78 -10.74 1.63 24.48
N GLU A 79 -11.99 1.21 24.64
CA GLU A 79 -12.53 0.57 25.86
C GLU A 79 -11.74 -0.67 26.29
N SER A 80 -11.10 -1.36 25.33
CA SER A 80 -10.27 -2.54 25.59
C SER A 80 -8.78 -2.24 25.78
N CYS A 81 -8.37 -0.97 25.68
CA CYS A 81 -6.97 -0.58 25.82
C CYS A 81 -6.60 -0.38 27.29
N SER A 82 -5.41 -0.84 27.65
CA SER A 82 -4.78 -0.50 28.93
C SER A 82 -4.35 0.96 28.99
N VAL A 83 -4.10 1.47 30.20
CA VAL A 83 -3.62 2.85 30.41
C VAL A 83 -2.27 3.07 29.71
N ASP A 84 -1.37 2.07 29.76
CA ASP A 84 -0.05 2.16 29.13
C ASP A 84 -0.15 2.22 27.59
N GLU A 85 -1.02 1.40 26.98
CA GLU A 85 -1.27 1.46 25.54
C GLU A 85 -1.86 2.82 25.12
N LEU A 86 -2.80 3.36 25.90
CA LEU A 86 -3.38 4.68 25.61
C LEU A 86 -2.33 5.79 25.71
N GLN A 87 -1.43 5.71 26.69
CA GLN A 87 -0.32 6.64 26.83
C GLN A 87 0.64 6.56 25.64
N GLU A 88 0.99 5.34 25.19
CA GLU A 88 1.84 5.14 24.01
C GLU A 88 1.22 5.75 22.75
N ILE A 89 -0.07 5.47 22.52
CA ILE A 89 -0.83 6.05 21.39
C ILE A 89 -0.80 7.58 21.45
N SER A 90 -1.07 8.17 22.62
CA SER A 90 -1.07 9.62 22.82
C SER A 90 0.29 10.23 22.47
N VAL A 91 1.37 9.65 23.01
CA VAL A 91 2.75 10.13 22.76
C VAL A 91 3.11 10.01 21.29
N GLN A 92 2.72 8.92 20.62
CA GLN A 92 3.03 8.71 19.21
C GLN A 92 2.24 9.68 18.29
N LEU A 93 0.98 9.96 18.62
CA LEU A 93 0.17 10.97 17.93
C LEU A 93 0.75 12.37 18.11
N GLU A 94 1.13 12.75 19.33
CA GLU A 94 1.73 14.05 19.61
C GLU A 94 3.03 14.28 18.82
N ARG A 95 3.94 13.29 18.85
CA ARG A 95 5.20 13.33 18.07
C ARG A 95 4.93 13.46 16.56
N SER A 96 3.99 12.68 16.04
CA SER A 96 3.65 12.69 14.62
C SER A 96 3.03 14.03 14.20
N LEU A 97 2.10 14.56 15.00
CA LEU A 97 1.48 15.87 14.77
C LEU A 97 2.49 17.00 14.83
N SER A 98 3.40 16.98 15.81
CA SER A 98 4.50 17.95 15.90
C SER A 98 5.35 17.94 14.63
N THR A 99 5.74 16.75 14.16
CA THR A 99 6.51 16.58 12.92
C THR A 99 5.76 17.12 11.70
N ILE A 100 4.46 16.84 11.58
CA ILE A 100 3.62 17.34 10.49
C ILE A 100 3.55 18.86 10.51
N ARG A 101 3.34 19.47 11.69
CA ARG A 101 3.27 20.94 11.84
C ARG A 101 4.57 21.60 11.42
N VAL A 102 5.71 21.11 11.91
CA VAL A 102 7.04 21.63 11.54
C VAL A 102 7.26 21.57 10.03
N LYS A 103 6.94 20.43 9.38
CA LYS A 103 7.07 20.29 7.92
C LYS A 103 6.15 21.24 7.17
N LYS A 104 4.90 21.39 7.62
CA LYS A 104 3.93 22.30 7.00
C LYS A 104 4.38 23.75 7.11
N ASP A 105 4.87 24.16 8.27
CA ASP A 105 5.34 25.51 8.51
C ASP A 105 6.58 25.83 7.66
N GLN A 106 7.51 24.88 7.53
CA GLN A 106 8.66 25.01 6.64
C GLN A 106 8.23 25.16 5.18
N LEU A 107 7.31 24.32 4.69
CA LEU A 107 6.81 24.39 3.32
C LEU A 107 6.11 25.74 3.04
N PHE A 108 5.28 26.21 3.97
CA PHE A 108 4.62 27.50 3.82
C PHE A 108 5.61 28.67 3.84
N LYS A 109 6.64 28.60 4.68
CA LYS A 109 7.70 29.60 4.70
C LYS A 109 8.41 29.68 3.34
N GLU A 110 8.78 28.54 2.77
CA GLU A 110 9.39 28.48 1.44
C GLU A 110 8.46 29.05 0.35
N GLN A 111 7.17 28.73 0.38
CA GLN A 111 6.18 29.28 -0.56
C GLN A 111 6.04 30.79 -0.43
N ILE A 112 6.01 31.32 0.80
CA ILE A 112 5.94 32.76 1.05
C ILE A 112 7.19 33.45 0.51
N GLU A 113 8.38 32.88 0.73
CA GLU A 113 9.64 33.43 0.22
C GLU A 113 9.68 33.45 -1.32
N GLN A 114 9.22 32.37 -1.98
CA GLN A 114 9.12 32.32 -3.43
C GLN A 114 8.14 33.37 -3.98
N LEU A 115 6.98 33.54 -3.35
CA LEU A 115 6.00 34.53 -3.77
C LEU A 115 6.51 35.96 -3.59
N LYS A 116 7.21 36.26 -2.49
CA LYS A 116 7.86 37.56 -2.27
C LYS A 116 8.92 37.85 -3.32
N ALA A 117 9.76 36.87 -3.67
CA ALA A 117 10.75 37.04 -4.72
C ALA A 117 10.08 37.32 -6.08
N LYS A 118 8.98 36.61 -6.38
CA LYS A 118 8.19 36.84 -7.59
C LYS A 118 7.52 38.21 -7.61
N GLU A 119 6.99 38.67 -6.47
CA GLU A 119 6.42 40.00 -6.33
C GLU A 119 7.45 41.08 -6.66
N VAL A 120 8.66 41.00 -6.07
CA VAL A 120 9.76 41.93 -6.34
C VAL A 120 10.14 41.93 -7.82
N PHE A 121 10.31 40.74 -8.41
CA PHE A 121 10.64 40.60 -9.84
C PHE A 121 9.57 41.23 -10.75
N LEU A 122 8.29 41.03 -10.45
CA LEU A 122 7.20 41.60 -11.24
C LEU A 122 7.11 43.12 -11.08
N ILE A 123 7.36 43.66 -9.89
CA ILE A 123 7.41 45.11 -9.65
C ILE A 123 8.51 45.74 -10.49
N GLU A 124 9.71 45.15 -10.49
CA GLU A 124 10.86 45.63 -11.26
C GLU A 124 10.60 45.58 -12.77
N GLU A 125 10.10 44.44 -13.27
CA GLU A 125 9.80 44.26 -14.69
C GLU A 125 8.68 45.20 -15.15
N ASN A 126 7.64 45.40 -14.34
CA ASN A 126 6.56 46.33 -14.65
C ASN A 126 7.07 47.78 -14.66
N SER A 127 7.90 48.17 -13.70
CA SER A 127 8.56 49.49 -13.69
C SER A 127 9.37 49.73 -14.97
N ARG A 128 10.13 48.72 -15.41
CA ARG A 128 10.92 48.77 -16.65
C ARG A 128 10.04 48.93 -17.89
N LEU A 129 8.89 48.25 -17.94
CA LEU A 129 7.93 48.38 -19.05
C LEU A 129 7.25 49.75 -19.03
N CYS A 130 6.87 50.27 -17.86
CA CYS A 130 6.33 51.62 -17.72
C CYS A 130 7.32 52.68 -18.19
N GLU A 131 8.61 52.56 -17.87
CA GLU A 131 9.63 53.50 -18.37
C GLU A 131 9.77 53.43 -19.90
N LYS A 132 9.70 52.22 -20.48
CA LYS A 132 9.85 52.03 -21.93
C LYS A 132 8.64 52.49 -22.75
N TYR A 133 7.43 52.40 -22.20
CA TYR A 133 6.18 52.54 -22.97
C TYR A 133 5.15 53.50 -22.35
N GLY A 134 5.41 54.09 -21.18
CA GLY A 134 4.44 54.85 -20.41
C GLY A 134 4.77 56.34 -20.29
N GLU A 135 4.18 57.15 -21.18
CA GLU A 135 3.77 58.51 -20.85
C GLU A 135 2.25 58.46 -20.57
N LYS A 136 1.84 58.97 -19.39
CA LYS A 136 0.51 58.93 -18.73
C LYS A 136 0.34 57.83 -17.68
N GLY A 137 0.66 58.24 -16.45
CA GLY A 137 0.55 57.46 -15.24
C GLY A 137 -0.88 57.05 -14.87
N MET A 138 -0.98 55.83 -14.40
CA MET A 138 -1.86 55.49 -13.30
C MET A 138 -0.96 54.91 -12.22
N PRO A 139 -0.84 55.54 -11.04
CA PRO A 139 -0.25 54.89 -9.89
C PRO A 139 -1.16 53.72 -9.56
N TRP A 140 -0.76 52.51 -9.92
CA TRP A 140 -1.30 51.32 -9.26
C TRP A 140 -0.86 51.44 -7.81
N GLN A 141 -1.73 52.01 -6.98
CA GLN A 141 -1.50 52.07 -5.55
C GLN A 141 -1.43 50.63 -5.08
N SER A 142 -0.22 50.19 -4.73
CA SER A 142 -0.05 49.05 -3.86
C SER A 142 -0.98 49.27 -2.66
N THR A 143 -1.99 48.43 -2.51
CA THR A 143 -2.73 48.28 -1.26
C THR A 143 -1.79 47.63 -0.22
N SER A 144 -0.71 48.35 0.09
CA SER A 144 0.08 48.20 1.29
C SER A 144 -0.76 48.75 2.43
N SER A 145 -1.53 47.87 3.08
CA SER A 145 -1.84 47.95 4.51
C SER A 145 -2.74 46.76 4.89
N VAL A 146 -2.18 45.56 4.92
CA VAL A 146 -2.68 44.55 5.85
C VAL A 146 -1.88 44.73 7.13
N GLN A 147 -2.37 45.62 8.00
CA GLN A 147 -1.93 45.62 9.39
C GLN A 147 -2.42 44.33 10.06
N PRO A 148 -1.58 43.64 10.84
CA PRO A 148 -2.08 42.65 11.78
C PRO A 148 -2.86 43.39 12.87
N LYS A 149 -4.20 43.44 12.75
CA LYS A 149 -5.04 43.86 13.87
C LYS A 149 -5.07 42.71 14.87
N GLU A 150 -4.27 42.83 15.91
CA GLU A 150 -4.41 42.04 17.14
C GLU A 150 -5.85 42.20 17.65
N ALA A 151 -6.59 41.09 17.65
CA ALA A 151 -7.94 41.05 18.18
C ALA A 151 -7.87 41.21 19.70
N ARG A 152 -8.16 42.44 20.14
CA ARG A 152 -8.33 42.82 21.54
C ARG A 152 -9.49 42.02 22.13
N ILE A 153 -9.19 41.13 23.08
CA ILE A 153 -10.19 40.45 23.91
C ILE A 153 -10.85 41.52 24.77
N HIS A 154 -12.04 41.97 24.36
CA HIS A 154 -12.91 42.78 25.21
C HIS A 154 -13.97 41.87 25.83
N SER A 155 -13.72 41.53 27.08
CA SER A 155 -14.67 40.91 28.00
C SER A 155 -15.84 41.87 28.24
N LEU A 156 -17.01 41.61 27.65
CA LEU A 156 -18.26 42.16 28.13
C LEU A 156 -19.37 41.10 28.08
N SER A 157 -19.85 40.81 29.27
CA SER A 157 -21.03 40.03 29.61
C SER A 157 -22.31 40.66 29.03
N SER A 158 -23.29 39.78 28.79
CA SER A 158 -24.74 40.02 28.82
C SER A 158 -25.42 40.37 27.50
N GLY A 159 -26.09 39.38 26.91
CA GLY A 159 -27.11 39.56 25.87
C GLY A 159 -27.32 38.31 25.01
N SER A 160 -28.26 37.46 25.42
CA SER A 160 -28.77 36.32 24.66
C SER A 160 -29.25 36.70 23.25
N THR A 161 -28.67 36.04 22.23
CA THR A 161 -29.38 35.56 21.04
C THR A 161 -28.62 34.35 20.51
N ASP A 162 -29.31 33.21 20.49
CA ASP A 162 -28.86 31.95 19.91
C ASP A 162 -28.64 32.14 18.40
N VAL A 163 -27.42 31.90 17.92
CA VAL A 163 -27.12 31.83 16.48
C VAL A 163 -26.74 30.41 16.19
N GLU A 164 -27.72 29.66 15.68
CA GLU A 164 -27.54 28.31 15.16
C GLU A 164 -26.60 28.38 13.96
N THR A 165 -25.32 28.12 14.18
CA THR A 165 -24.37 27.96 13.10
C THR A 165 -24.48 26.54 12.58
N GLU A 166 -25.13 26.35 11.43
CA GLU A 166 -24.97 25.13 10.63
C GLU A 166 -23.56 25.10 10.04
N LEU A 167 -22.56 24.83 10.88
CA LEU A 167 -21.20 24.57 10.47
C LEU A 167 -21.11 23.10 10.04
N PHE A 168 -21.35 22.85 8.76
CA PHE A 168 -21.16 21.52 8.20
C PHE A 168 -19.67 21.28 7.89
N ILE A 169 -18.95 20.61 8.79
CA ILE A 169 -17.58 20.15 8.56
C ILE A 169 -17.65 18.79 7.83
N GLY A 170 -17.95 18.82 6.54
CA GLY A 170 -18.04 17.63 5.68
C GLY A 170 -17.73 17.94 4.22
N LEU A 171 -17.36 16.93 3.43
CA LEU A 171 -17.12 17.10 1.99
C LEU A 171 -18.40 17.57 1.28
N PRO A 172 -18.34 18.54 0.34
CA PRO A 172 -19.53 19.08 -0.31
C PRO A 172 -20.29 18.03 -1.12
N GLU A 173 -21.62 18.03 -1.05
CA GLU A 173 -22.47 17.23 -1.94
C GLU A 173 -22.27 17.66 -3.41
N MET A 174 -21.85 16.70 -4.23
CA MET A 174 -21.90 16.84 -5.68
C MET A 174 -23.34 16.59 -6.14
N ARG A 175 -24.04 17.64 -6.57
CA ARG A 175 -25.32 17.47 -7.26
C ARG A 175 -25.03 16.90 -8.66
N CYS A 176 -25.58 15.72 -8.95
CA CYS A 176 -25.54 15.10 -10.28
C CYS A 176 -26.28 15.94 -11.32
#